data_AF-A0A7M3LVP5-F1
#
_entry.id   AF-A0A7M3LVP5-F1
#
_cell.length_a   1.000
_cell.length_b   1.000
_cell.length_c   1.000
_cell.angle_alpha   90.00
_cell.angle_beta   90.00
_cell.angle_gamma   90.00
#
_symmetry.space_group_name_H-M   'P 1'
#
loop_
_entity.id
_entity.type
_entity.pdbx_description
1 polymer ?
#
loop_
_entity_poly.entity_id
_entity_poly.type
_entity_poly.pdbx_seq_one_letter_code
_entity_poly.pdbx_strand_id
1 'polypeptide(L)'
;MKAVQGYDRRADNLRHQQSLIADERAVTIATVVAGYGRGGRNRAAAELAVSVGQVDEAIKRARSVYARELAETPPLTAGLWQALVGIMHGTLVDVTWLDQPGQLLAGEVEDAIGEDVDEDEDEAAILAAAARSWSRIQALAVLDAIGRRDLDALPTKE
;
A
#
# COMPACT_ATOMS: atom_id res chain seq x y z
N MET A 1 -11.09 -43.82 8.03
CA MET A 1 -11.11 -42.42 8.54
C MET A 1 -9.97 -41.51 8.03
N LYS A 2 -8.91 -41.99 7.37
CA LYS A 2 -7.82 -41.12 6.84
C LYS A 2 -8.17 -40.28 5.59
N ALA A 3 -9.18 -40.67 4.81
CA ALA A 3 -9.51 -39.99 3.55
C ALA A 3 -10.26 -38.65 3.73
N VAL A 4 -11.09 -38.54 4.77
CA VAL A 4 -11.87 -37.32 5.09
C VAL A 4 -10.94 -36.18 5.54
N GLN A 5 -9.98 -36.50 6.41
CA GLN A 5 -9.01 -35.55 6.96
C GLN A 5 -8.06 -34.95 5.89
N GLY A 6 -7.82 -35.67 4.78
CA GLY A 6 -7.05 -35.17 3.64
C GLY A 6 -7.86 -34.32 2.65
N TYR A 7 -9.18 -34.50 2.61
CA TYR A 7 -10.08 -33.74 1.73
C TYR A 7 -10.37 -32.36 2.33
N ASP A 8 -10.60 -32.28 3.64
CA ASP A 8 -10.84 -31.02 4.36
C ASP A 8 -9.62 -30.08 4.24
N ARG A 9 -8.40 -30.61 4.45
CA ARG A 9 -7.16 -29.83 4.31
C ARG A 9 -6.96 -29.27 2.88
N ARG A 10 -7.38 -30.01 1.84
CA ARG A 10 -7.29 -29.52 0.45
C ARG A 10 -8.31 -28.42 0.20
N ALA A 11 -9.53 -28.56 0.71
CA ALA A 11 -10.57 -27.54 0.59
C ALA A 11 -10.17 -26.25 1.31
N ASP A 12 -9.57 -26.35 2.50
CA ASP A 12 -9.10 -25.19 3.28
C ASP A 12 -7.94 -24.48 2.59
N ASN A 13 -6.98 -25.23 2.04
CA ASN A 13 -5.89 -24.66 1.24
C ASN A 13 -6.42 -23.91 0.01
N LEU A 14 -7.41 -24.47 -0.70
CA LEU A 14 -8.03 -23.82 -1.85
C LEU A 14 -8.75 -22.52 -1.45
N ARG A 15 -9.50 -22.53 -0.34
CA ARG A 15 -10.15 -21.32 0.18
C ARG A 15 -9.14 -20.25 0.57
N HIS A 16 -8.04 -20.64 1.22
CA HIS A 16 -6.98 -19.72 1.57
C HIS A 16 -6.34 -19.10 0.33
N GLN A 17 -5.99 -19.91 -0.68
CA GLN A 17 -5.46 -19.43 -1.95
C GLN A 17 -6.44 -18.48 -2.66
N GLN A 18 -7.72 -18.81 -2.71
CA GLN A 18 -8.74 -17.92 -3.27
C GLN A 18 -8.85 -16.61 -2.50
N SER A 19 -8.72 -16.63 -1.17
CA SER A 19 -8.71 -15.43 -0.34
C SER A 19 -7.51 -14.54 -0.66
N LEU A 20 -6.32 -15.12 -0.83
CA LEU A 20 -5.11 -14.38 -1.21
C LEU A 20 -5.25 -13.73 -2.59
N ILE A 21 -5.81 -14.46 -3.56
CA ILE A 21 -6.09 -13.91 -4.90
C ILE A 21 -7.11 -12.76 -4.83
N ALA A 22 -8.13 -12.88 -3.97
CA ALA A 22 -9.12 -11.82 -3.78
C ALA A 22 -8.52 -10.59 -3.08
N ASP A 23 -7.62 -10.78 -2.12
CA ASP A 23 -6.89 -9.69 -1.45
C ASP A 23 -6.00 -8.94 -2.46
N GLU A 24 -5.26 -9.69 -3.26
CA GLU A 24 -4.39 -9.14 -4.31
C GLU A 24 -5.19 -8.30 -5.32
N ARG A 25 -6.29 -8.86 -5.84
CA ARG A 25 -7.20 -8.13 -6.75
C ARG A 25 -7.77 -6.87 -6.12
N ALA A 26 -8.14 -6.95 -4.84
CA ALA A 26 -8.68 -5.80 -4.12
C ALA A 26 -7.64 -4.67 -4.03
N VAL A 27 -6.39 -5.00 -3.68
CA VAL A 27 -5.27 -4.05 -3.63
C VAL A 27 -5.00 -3.42 -5.00
N THR A 28 -4.98 -4.20 -6.08
CA THR A 28 -4.83 -3.66 -7.44
C THR A 28 -5.94 -2.66 -7.77
N ILE A 29 -7.21 -3.02 -7.54
CA ILE A 29 -8.35 -2.16 -7.83
C ILE A 29 -8.28 -0.87 -7.02
N ALA A 30 -8.00 -0.95 -5.72
CA ALA A 30 -7.92 0.21 -4.84
C ALA A 30 -6.83 1.20 -5.31
N THR A 31 -5.67 0.68 -5.69
CA THR A 31 -4.55 1.50 -6.17
C THR A 31 -4.85 2.15 -7.52
N VAL A 32 -5.44 1.41 -8.47
CA VAL A 32 -5.88 1.98 -9.77
C VAL A 32 -6.91 3.10 -9.56
N VAL A 33 -7.87 2.89 -8.67
CA VAL A 33 -8.87 3.92 -8.31
C VAL A 33 -8.18 5.16 -7.74
N ALA A 34 -7.18 4.99 -6.87
CA ALA A 34 -6.41 6.08 -6.30
C ALA A 34 -5.64 6.86 -7.38
N GLY A 35 -4.96 6.18 -8.30
CA GLY A 35 -4.20 6.80 -9.40
C GLY A 35 -5.08 7.60 -10.38
N TYR A 36 -6.36 7.26 -10.52
CA TYR A 36 -7.31 8.06 -11.31
C TYR A 36 -7.82 9.32 -10.59
N GLY A 37 -7.64 9.42 -9.27
CA GLY A 37 -8.14 10.54 -8.49
C GLY A 37 -9.66 10.70 -8.56
N ARG A 38 -10.13 11.93 -8.80
CA ARG A 38 -11.57 12.24 -8.78
C ARG A 38 -12.31 11.50 -9.90
N GLY A 39 -13.30 10.69 -9.52
CA GLY A 39 -14.07 9.87 -10.46
C GLY A 39 -13.45 8.50 -10.76
N GLY A 40 -12.32 8.16 -10.11
CA GLY A 40 -11.60 6.92 -10.34
C GLY A 40 -12.44 5.65 -10.18
N ARG A 41 -13.44 5.64 -9.28
CA ARG A 41 -14.35 4.49 -9.12
C ARG A 41 -15.16 4.16 -10.36
N ASN A 42 -15.74 5.19 -11.00
CA ASN A 42 -16.54 5.00 -12.21
C ASN A 42 -15.65 4.59 -13.39
N ARG A 43 -14.45 5.17 -13.47
CA ARG A 43 -13.48 4.83 -14.51
C ARG A 43 -12.97 3.38 -14.36
N ALA A 44 -12.55 2.99 -13.16
CA ALA A 44 -12.12 1.62 -12.87
C ALA A 44 -13.23 0.61 -13.12
N ALA A 45 -14.48 0.91 -12.74
CA ALA A 45 -15.63 0.05 -13.03
C ALA A 45 -15.82 -0.17 -14.54
N ALA A 46 -15.75 0.91 -15.33
CA ALA A 46 -15.87 0.84 -16.79
C ALA A 46 -14.73 0.04 -17.44
N GLU A 47 -13.48 0.31 -17.07
CA GLU A 47 -12.30 -0.34 -17.66
C GLU A 47 -12.19 -1.83 -17.27
N LEU A 48 -12.57 -2.19 -16.04
CA LEU A 48 -12.53 -3.57 -15.57
C LEU A 48 -13.81 -4.35 -15.90
N ALA A 49 -14.79 -3.72 -16.57
CA ALA A 49 -16.10 -4.29 -16.89
C ALA A 49 -16.82 -4.90 -15.65
N VAL A 50 -16.77 -4.17 -14.53
CA VAL A 50 -17.44 -4.53 -13.26
C VAL A 50 -18.38 -3.41 -12.82
N SER A 51 -19.26 -3.71 -11.87
CA SER A 51 -20.10 -2.67 -11.26
C SER A 51 -19.31 -1.78 -10.30
N VAL A 52 -19.76 -0.53 -10.10
CA VAL A 52 -19.20 0.37 -9.08
C VAL A 52 -19.31 -0.25 -7.68
N GLY A 53 -20.39 -0.99 -7.39
CA GLY A 53 -20.53 -1.71 -6.12
C GLY A 53 -19.44 -2.76 -5.89
N GLN A 54 -19.00 -3.47 -6.94
CA GLN A 54 -17.87 -4.40 -6.83
C GLN A 54 -16.54 -3.67 -6.60
N VAL A 55 -16.37 -2.49 -7.19
CA VAL A 55 -15.20 -1.63 -6.91
C VAL A 55 -15.21 -1.17 -5.45
N ASP A 56 -16.36 -0.74 -4.92
CA ASP A 56 -16.47 -0.34 -3.52
C ASP A 56 -16.16 -1.49 -2.55
N GLU A 57 -16.64 -2.71 -2.83
CA GLU A 57 -16.31 -3.89 -2.04
C GLU A 57 -14.81 -4.25 -2.13
N ALA A 58 -14.20 -4.12 -3.31
CA ALA A 58 -12.75 -4.28 -3.46
C ALA A 58 -11.97 -3.26 -2.62
N ILE A 59 -12.38 -1.98 -2.61
CA ILE A 59 -11.74 -0.94 -1.80
C ILE A 59 -11.87 -1.27 -0.30
N LYS A 60 -13.05 -1.69 0.17
CA LYS A 60 -13.24 -2.09 1.58
C LYS A 60 -12.34 -3.26 1.96
N ARG A 61 -12.25 -4.26 1.08
CA ARG A 61 -11.38 -5.42 1.28
C ARG A 61 -9.90 -5.00 1.32
N ALA A 62 -9.46 -4.17 0.37
CA ALA A 62 -8.09 -3.64 0.33
C ALA A 62 -7.71 -2.93 1.63
N ARG A 63 -8.61 -2.12 2.21
CA ARG A 63 -8.37 -1.47 3.51
C ARG A 63 -8.12 -2.46 4.64
N SER A 64 -8.83 -3.59 4.63
CA SER A 64 -8.60 -4.65 5.62
C SER A 64 -7.24 -5.34 5.41
N VAL A 65 -6.80 -5.46 4.15
CA VAL A 65 -5.44 -5.93 3.83
C VAL A 65 -4.41 -4.94 4.35
N TYR A 66 -4.52 -3.67 3.98
CA TYR A 66 -3.60 -2.61 4.38
C TYR A 66 -3.47 -2.47 5.89
N ALA A 67 -4.57 -2.54 6.64
CA ALA A 67 -4.51 -2.48 8.10
C ALA A 67 -3.66 -3.61 8.72
N ARG A 68 -3.71 -4.83 8.16
CA ARG A 68 -2.88 -5.95 8.61
C ARG A 68 -1.42 -5.72 8.26
N GLU A 69 -1.15 -5.27 7.04
CA GLU A 69 0.22 -5.04 6.56
C GLU A 69 0.90 -3.89 7.32
N LEU A 70 0.17 -2.80 7.61
CA LEU A 70 0.67 -1.69 8.43
C LEU A 70 1.05 -2.13 9.84
N ALA A 71 0.30 -3.07 10.44
CA ALA A 71 0.64 -3.60 11.76
C ALA A 71 1.98 -4.39 11.77
N GLU A 72 2.41 -4.90 10.61
CA GLU A 72 3.67 -5.62 10.43
C GLU A 72 4.79 -4.73 9.85
N THR A 73 4.46 -3.52 9.40
CA THR A 73 5.45 -2.56 8.88
C THR A 73 6.38 -2.11 10.01
N PRO A 74 7.71 -2.13 9.82
CA PRO A 74 8.65 -1.65 10.82
C PRO A 74 8.34 -0.20 11.23
N PRO A 75 8.24 0.11 12.54
CA PRO A 75 7.82 1.43 12.96
C PRO A 75 8.91 2.48 12.71
N LEU A 76 8.50 3.68 12.33
CA LEU A 76 9.37 4.86 12.19
C LEU A 76 9.05 5.89 13.29
N THR A 77 9.90 6.90 13.45
CA THR A 77 9.58 8.02 14.33
C THR A 77 8.49 8.89 13.70
N ALA A 78 7.79 9.67 14.52
CA ALA A 78 6.78 10.60 14.03
C ALA A 78 7.39 11.62 13.03
N GLY A 79 8.62 12.07 13.26
CA GLY A 79 9.35 12.97 12.35
C GLY A 79 9.52 12.39 10.95
N LEU A 80 9.98 11.13 10.87
CA LEU A 80 10.15 10.44 9.58
C LEU A 80 8.82 10.22 8.85
N TRP A 81 7.72 9.95 9.58
CA TRP A 81 6.40 9.89 8.96
C TRP A 81 5.95 11.24 8.42
N GLN A 82 6.21 12.34 9.14
CA GLN A 82 5.88 13.69 8.66
C GLN A 82 6.73 14.10 7.45
N ALA A 83 8.02 13.76 7.43
CA ALA A 83 8.88 13.96 6.27
C ALA A 83 8.31 13.25 5.03
N LEU A 84 7.92 11.98 5.19
CA LEU A 84 7.31 11.21 4.11
C LEU A 84 5.99 11.83 3.61
N VAL A 85 5.14 12.35 4.51
CA VAL A 85 3.90 13.06 4.13
C VAL A 85 4.22 14.31 3.32
N GLY A 86 5.26 15.06 3.71
CA GLY A 86 5.72 16.25 2.99
C GLY A 86 6.14 15.93 1.56
N ILE A 87 6.99 14.91 1.40
CA ILE A 87 7.46 14.41 0.09
C ILE A 87 6.27 14.01 -0.78
N MET A 88 5.38 13.17 -0.24
CA MET A 88 4.23 12.65 -0.98
C MET A 88 3.20 13.71 -1.37
N HIS A 89 3.20 14.90 -0.76
CA HIS A 89 2.29 15.98 -1.15
C HIS A 89 2.63 16.57 -2.54
N GLY A 90 3.89 16.46 -2.98
CA GLY A 90 4.35 16.87 -4.31
C GLY A 90 4.37 15.75 -5.36
N THR A 91 4.36 14.49 -4.93
CA THR A 91 4.55 13.33 -5.80
C THR A 91 3.28 12.93 -6.55
N LEU A 92 3.40 12.74 -7.87
CA LEU A 92 2.34 12.15 -8.69
C LEU A 92 2.40 10.63 -8.63
N VAL A 93 1.48 10.03 -7.88
CA VAL A 93 1.33 8.56 -7.81
C VAL A 93 0.42 8.07 -8.92
N ASP A 94 0.99 7.36 -9.89
CA ASP A 94 0.27 6.74 -11.00
C ASP A 94 0.28 5.20 -10.94
N VAL A 95 -0.17 4.54 -12.01
CA VAL A 95 -0.29 3.07 -12.06
C VAL A 95 1.06 2.34 -11.97
N THR A 96 2.18 2.99 -12.29
CA THR A 96 3.53 2.38 -12.23
C THR A 96 3.92 2.02 -10.79
N TRP A 97 3.33 2.72 -9.82
CA TRP A 97 3.52 2.47 -8.39
C TRP A 97 2.96 1.13 -7.92
N LEU A 98 2.15 0.44 -8.73
CA LEU A 98 1.61 -0.89 -8.40
C LEU A 98 2.69 -1.96 -8.28
N ASP A 99 3.75 -1.85 -9.05
CA ASP A 99 4.74 -2.93 -9.20
C ASP A 99 5.85 -2.83 -8.16
N GLN A 100 6.42 -1.63 -7.99
CA GLN A 100 7.55 -1.38 -7.08
C GLN A 100 7.39 -0.10 -6.24
N PRO A 101 6.31 0.03 -5.46
CA PRO A 101 5.98 1.23 -4.70
C PRO A 101 7.08 1.60 -3.70
N GLY A 102 7.69 0.62 -3.03
CA GLY A 102 8.78 0.88 -2.09
C GLY A 102 10.05 1.42 -2.76
N GLN A 103 10.32 1.03 -4.00
CA GLN A 103 11.49 1.52 -4.75
C GLN A 103 11.25 2.92 -5.31
N LEU A 104 10.06 3.17 -5.85
CA LEU A 104 9.68 4.49 -6.33
C LEU A 104 9.66 5.50 -5.18
N LEU A 105 9.07 5.12 -4.04
CA LEU A 105 9.07 5.94 -2.85
C LEU A 105 10.47 6.27 -2.34
N ALA A 106 11.38 5.30 -2.33
CA ALA A 106 12.77 5.54 -1.94
C ALA A 106 13.47 6.51 -2.90
N GLY A 107 13.16 6.45 -4.20
CA GLY A 107 13.63 7.43 -5.18
C GLY A 107 13.13 8.83 -4.90
N GLU A 108 11.83 9.01 -4.65
CA GLU A 108 11.25 10.32 -4.29
C GLU A 108 11.86 10.90 -3.00
N VAL A 109 12.18 10.03 -2.03
CA VAL A 109 12.87 10.43 -0.80
C VAL A 109 14.28 10.92 -1.08
N GLU A 110 15.03 10.24 -1.95
CA GLU A 110 16.39 10.64 -2.32
C GLU A 110 16.41 11.92 -3.16
N ASP A 111 15.45 12.08 -4.07
CA ASP A 111 15.32 13.26 -4.92
C ASP A 111 14.98 14.51 -4.10
N ALA A 112 14.17 14.38 -3.03
CA ALA A 112 13.80 15.49 -2.16
C ALA A 112 15.00 16.10 -1.39
N ILE A 113 16.07 15.34 -1.12
CA ILE A 113 17.27 15.81 -0.41
C ILE A 113 18.16 16.65 -1.33
N GLY A 114 18.15 16.36 -2.64
CA GLY A 114 19.07 16.97 -3.60
C GLY A 114 18.91 18.48 -3.77
N GLU A 115 17.80 19.06 -3.27
CA GLU A 115 17.46 20.48 -3.43
C GLU A 115 17.83 21.35 -2.20
N ASP A 116 17.90 20.79 -0.99
CA ASP A 116 18.16 21.53 0.26
C ASP A 116 19.19 20.79 1.16
N VAL A 117 20.46 20.82 0.75
CA VAL A 117 21.56 20.18 1.50
C VAL A 117 21.99 21.11 2.64
N ASP A 118 21.67 20.76 3.89
CA ASP A 118 22.60 20.98 5.02
C ASP A 118 22.27 20.24 6.35
N GLU A 119 21.08 19.64 6.60
CA GLU A 119 20.83 19.05 7.94
C GLU A 119 20.18 17.63 8.02
N ASP A 120 19.55 17.08 6.96
CA ASP A 120 18.70 15.86 7.08
C ASP A 120 19.15 14.61 6.27
N GLU A 121 20.38 14.57 5.76
CA GLU A 121 20.86 13.48 4.88
C GLU A 121 20.76 12.08 5.53
N ASP A 122 20.98 12.01 6.85
CA ASP A 122 20.83 10.76 7.62
C ASP A 122 19.37 10.29 7.71
N GLU A 123 18.41 11.21 7.90
CA GLU A 123 16.99 10.87 8.04
C GLU A 123 16.41 10.32 6.75
N ALA A 124 16.77 10.94 5.63
CA ALA A 124 16.27 10.55 4.33
C ALA A 124 16.93 9.27 3.82
N ALA A 125 18.20 9.02 4.13
CA ALA A 125 18.83 7.70 3.91
C ALA A 125 18.12 6.60 4.71
N ILE A 126 17.74 6.87 5.97
CA ILE A 126 16.95 5.95 6.80
C ILE A 126 15.57 5.70 6.17
N LEU A 127 14.90 6.75 5.72
CA LEU A 127 13.55 6.67 5.14
C LEU A 127 13.55 5.93 3.80
N ALA A 128 14.53 6.19 2.94
CA ALA A 128 14.71 5.49 1.67
C ALA A 128 15.02 4.01 1.92
N ALA A 129 15.93 3.69 2.86
CA ALA A 129 16.22 2.31 3.23
C ALA A 129 14.98 1.59 3.80
N ALA A 130 14.19 2.27 4.63
CA ALA A 130 12.93 1.75 5.15
C ALA A 130 11.95 1.45 4.00
N ALA A 131 11.72 2.40 3.09
CA ALA A 131 10.82 2.24 1.95
C ALA A 131 11.20 1.04 1.06
N ARG A 132 12.50 0.83 0.80
CA ARG A 132 13.00 -0.32 0.04
C ARG A 132 12.84 -1.66 0.74
N SER A 133 12.79 -1.65 2.08
CA SER A 133 12.64 -2.87 2.88
C SER A 133 11.20 -3.38 2.94
N TRP A 134 10.22 -2.52 2.66
CA TRP A 134 8.82 -2.88 2.73
C TRP A 134 8.41 -3.84 1.62
N SER A 135 7.49 -4.74 1.95
CA SER A 135 6.76 -5.50 0.94
C SER A 135 6.02 -4.53 0.01
N ARG A 136 5.69 -5.00 -1.20
CA ARG A 136 4.89 -4.23 -2.15
C ARG A 136 3.57 -3.76 -1.52
N ILE A 137 2.89 -4.62 -0.77
CA ILE A 137 1.59 -4.28 -0.17
C ILE A 137 1.78 -3.36 1.05
N GLN A 138 2.84 -3.54 1.84
CA GLN A 138 3.18 -2.61 2.93
C GLN A 138 3.41 -1.19 2.42
N ALA A 139 4.17 -1.02 1.35
CA ALA A 139 4.39 0.29 0.76
C ALA A 139 3.08 0.90 0.20
N LEU A 140 2.24 0.11 -0.47
CA LEU A 140 0.90 0.59 -0.88
C LEU A 140 0.02 0.96 0.32
N ALA A 141 0.11 0.23 1.42
CA ALA A 141 -0.64 0.51 2.64
C ALA A 141 -0.21 1.83 3.28
N VAL A 142 1.10 2.12 3.30
CA VAL A 142 1.65 3.41 3.74
C VAL A 142 1.15 4.54 2.84
N LEU A 143 1.23 4.37 1.51
CA LEU A 143 0.74 5.37 0.55
C LEU A 143 -0.77 5.63 0.68
N ASP A 144 -1.58 4.58 0.90
CA ASP A 144 -3.01 4.71 1.16
C ASP A 144 -3.29 5.49 2.47
N ALA A 145 -2.57 5.18 3.54
CA ALA A 145 -2.71 5.90 4.81
C ALA A 145 -2.36 7.38 4.67
N ILE A 146 -1.24 7.71 4.00
CA ILE A 146 -0.83 9.09 3.71
C ILE A 146 -1.86 9.80 2.83
N GLY A 147 -2.28 9.16 1.73
CA GLY A 147 -3.27 9.72 0.80
C GLY A 147 -4.63 10.01 1.45
N ARG A 148 -5.00 9.22 2.47
CA ARG A 148 -6.20 9.45 3.30
C ARG A 148 -5.99 10.38 4.49
N ARG A 149 -4.75 10.84 4.73
CA ARG A 149 -4.34 11.62 5.92
C ARG A 149 -4.65 10.90 7.25
N ASP A 150 -4.50 9.58 7.25
CA ASP A 150 -4.75 8.71 8.40
C ASP A 150 -3.43 8.32 9.06
N LEU A 151 -2.75 9.31 9.65
CA LEU A 151 -1.41 9.13 10.21
C LEU A 151 -1.41 8.31 11.50
N ASP A 152 -2.54 8.30 12.22
CA ASP A 152 -2.72 7.50 13.44
C ASP A 152 -2.64 5.99 13.15
N ALA A 153 -2.86 5.58 11.90
CA ALA A 153 -2.72 4.19 11.46
C ALA A 153 -1.27 3.77 11.19
N LEU A 154 -0.33 4.72 11.11
CA LEU A 154 1.08 4.43 10.82
C LEU A 154 1.81 3.95 12.09
N PRO A 155 2.55 2.83 12.03
CA PRO A 155 3.25 2.29 13.18
C PRO A 155 4.37 3.27 13.58
N THR A 156 4.20 3.90 14.74
CA THR A 156 5.09 4.95 15.23
C THR A 156 5.86 4.45 16.45
N LYS A 157 7.18 4.61 16.44
CA LYS A 157 8.02 4.37 17.62
C LYS A 157 7.74 5.47 18.64
N GLU A 158 7.49 5.06 19.89
CA GLU A 158 7.48 5.97 21.05
C GLU A 158 8.84 6.65 21.25
#